data_AF-K5X077-F1
#
_entry.id   AF-K5X077-F1
#
_cell.length_a   1.000
_cell.length_b   1.000
_cell.length_c   1.000
_cell.angle_alpha   90.00
_cell.angle_beta   90.00
_cell.angle_gamma   90.00
#
_symmetry.space_group_name_H-M   'P 1'
#
loop_
_entity.id
_entity.type
_entity.pdbx_description
1 polymer ?
#
loop_
_entity_poly.entity_id
_entity_poly.type
_entity_poly.pdbx_seq_one_letter_code
_entity_poly.pdbx_strand_id
1 'polypeptide(L)'
;MLSPYFSPPKKSSKFFEQTTTHEVQNQSSTESPEENHQTISPLDDRVPSTEPLFLLYFCRFAYLYQQLARLKPTLIQESVAYDPWKLLVAVTLLNKTTGKVAIPVFWRLLEKWETPLALSNADLEELRNHIRALGTHNIRSKRLIEMSRVYHYDPPVEYDLRPSRPVVSPTKRSRKGGTRSRRLAEKYPPTAISHLPGAGTYALDSYRIFCLSHQDPLCEEWTTVLPTDKELVLFLKWKWAYQQRKIWSPISGNVTKADIPLLECLVRELSEYHTRRTSTCPSK
;
A
#
# COMPACT_ATOMS: atom_id res chain seq x y z
N MET A 1 -45.19 7.89 -10.54
CA MET A 1 -44.23 7.50 -11.58
C MET A 1 -43.07 6.79 -10.90
N LEU A 2 -42.94 5.48 -11.14
CA LEU A 2 -41.93 4.59 -10.58
C LEU A 2 -40.87 4.33 -11.66
N SER A 3 -39.59 4.45 -11.30
CA SER A 3 -38.46 4.11 -12.17
C SER A 3 -37.90 2.72 -11.79
N PRO A 4 -37.49 1.87 -12.74
CA PRO A 4 -37.37 0.42 -12.54
C PRO A 4 -35.91 -0.07 -12.48
N TYR A 5 -35.77 -1.30 -11.96
CA TYR A 5 -34.61 -2.21 -11.99
C TYR A 5 -33.61 -2.17 -10.80
N PHE A 6 -34.08 -2.70 -9.67
CA PHE A 6 -33.33 -3.70 -8.91
C PHE A 6 -34.25 -4.90 -8.67
N SER A 7 -33.83 -6.11 -9.02
CA SER A 7 -34.50 -7.35 -8.62
C SER A 7 -33.45 -8.30 -8.02
N PRO A 8 -33.66 -8.83 -6.81
CA PRO A 8 -32.75 -9.79 -6.19
C PRO A 8 -32.97 -11.21 -6.77
N PRO A 9 -31.95 -12.09 -6.76
CA PRO A 9 -32.05 -13.41 -7.36
C PRO A 9 -32.98 -14.33 -6.57
N LYS A 10 -33.85 -15.03 -7.31
CA LYS A 10 -34.77 -16.05 -6.79
C LYS A 10 -34.03 -17.36 -6.50
N LYS A 11 -34.30 -17.93 -5.31
CA LYS A 11 -34.02 -19.32 -4.96
C LYS A 11 -34.71 -20.26 -5.95
N SER A 12 -33.98 -21.26 -6.43
CA SER A 12 -34.50 -22.39 -7.18
C SER A 12 -33.99 -23.68 -6.55
N SER A 13 -34.88 -24.38 -5.86
CA SER A 13 -34.75 -25.79 -5.50
C SER A 13 -35.46 -26.63 -6.57
N LYS A 14 -34.82 -27.75 -6.96
CA LYS A 14 -35.37 -29.04 -7.42
C LYS A 14 -34.17 -29.91 -7.83
N PHE A 15 -33.76 -30.87 -7.00
CA PHE A 15 -34.17 -32.28 -7.02
C PHE A 15 -33.86 -32.99 -8.35
N PHE A 16 -32.93 -33.95 -8.30
CA PHE A 16 -33.08 -35.19 -9.04
C PHE A 16 -32.52 -36.35 -8.21
N GLU A 17 -33.42 -37.23 -7.81
CA GLU A 17 -33.20 -38.51 -7.16
C GLU A 17 -32.57 -39.50 -8.15
N GLN A 18 -31.63 -40.31 -7.67
CA GLN A 18 -31.26 -41.56 -8.33
C GLN A 18 -31.91 -42.71 -7.56
N THR A 19 -32.83 -43.39 -8.22
CA THR A 19 -33.33 -44.71 -7.85
C THR A 19 -32.50 -45.77 -8.57
N THR A 20 -31.93 -46.73 -7.82
CA THR A 20 -32.08 -48.16 -8.13
C THR A 20 -31.57 -49.00 -6.97
N THR A 21 -32.50 -49.76 -6.41
CA THR A 21 -32.34 -50.89 -5.50
C THR A 21 -31.72 -52.09 -6.22
N HIS A 22 -30.79 -52.80 -5.57
CA HIS A 22 -30.67 -54.25 -5.69
C HIS A 22 -30.11 -54.82 -4.38
N GLU A 23 -30.95 -55.60 -3.71
CA GLU A 23 -30.64 -56.49 -2.60
C GLU A 23 -29.81 -57.69 -3.08
N VAL A 24 -28.81 -58.14 -2.29
CA VAL A 24 -28.57 -59.57 -2.01
C VAL A 24 -28.01 -59.68 -0.58
N GLN A 25 -28.55 -60.64 0.16
CA GLN A 25 -28.36 -60.94 1.58
C GLN A 25 -27.08 -61.72 1.92
N ASN A 26 -26.70 -61.61 3.20
CA ASN A 26 -26.06 -62.59 4.10
C ASN A 26 -24.64 -63.10 3.80
N GLN A 27 -23.72 -62.84 4.73
CA GLN A 27 -23.33 -63.85 5.73
C GLN A 27 -22.50 -63.22 6.87
N SER A 28 -22.76 -63.69 8.09
CA SER A 28 -22.07 -63.30 9.31
C SER A 28 -20.75 -64.05 9.45
N SER A 29 -19.69 -63.35 9.80
CA SER A 29 -18.59 -63.93 10.57
C SER A 29 -17.85 -62.79 11.26
N THR A 30 -18.08 -62.75 12.57
CA THR A 30 -17.29 -62.16 13.64
C THR A 30 -15.80 -62.21 13.34
N GLU A 31 -15.15 -61.05 13.32
CA GLU A 31 -13.76 -60.87 13.78
C GLU A 31 -13.47 -59.36 13.92
N SER A 32 -13.29 -58.95 15.16
CA SER A 32 -12.84 -57.62 15.57
C SER A 32 -11.37 -57.41 15.22
N PRO A 33 -11.01 -56.22 14.73
CA PRO A 33 -9.78 -55.59 15.16
C PRO A 33 -10.03 -54.18 15.69
N GLU A 34 -9.40 -53.93 16.83
CA GLU A 34 -9.39 -52.69 17.60
C GLU A 34 -9.12 -51.45 16.72
N GLU A 35 -10.15 -50.63 16.49
CA GLU A 35 -9.95 -49.29 15.95
C GLU A 35 -9.69 -48.31 17.10
N ASN A 36 -8.42 -47.94 17.14
CA ASN A 36 -7.79 -46.96 17.99
C ASN A 36 -8.48 -45.59 17.88
N HIS A 37 -9.48 -45.32 18.71
CA HIS A 37 -10.03 -43.97 18.90
C HIS A 37 -9.01 -43.09 19.62
N GLN A 38 -7.98 -42.65 18.90
CA GLN A 38 -7.25 -41.44 19.24
C GLN A 38 -8.19 -40.25 19.05
N THR A 39 -8.93 -39.97 20.11
CA THR A 39 -9.53 -38.65 20.31
C THR A 39 -8.40 -37.63 20.19
N ILE A 40 -8.37 -36.91 19.08
CA ILE A 40 -7.47 -35.77 18.90
C ILE A 40 -7.85 -34.77 19.97
N SER A 41 -7.03 -34.71 21.02
CA SER A 41 -7.11 -33.70 22.06
C SER A 41 -7.16 -32.32 21.41
N PRO A 42 -8.06 -31.42 21.84
CA PRO A 42 -7.98 -30.02 21.47
C PRO A 42 -6.58 -29.51 21.83
N LEU A 43 -6.02 -28.72 20.95
CA LEU A 43 -4.76 -28.00 21.11
C LEU A 43 -4.62 -27.47 22.55
N ASP A 44 -3.48 -27.78 23.16
CA ASP A 44 -3.11 -27.41 24.52
C ASP A 44 -3.24 -25.89 24.75
N ASP A 45 -4.28 -25.48 25.48
CA ASP A 45 -4.57 -24.11 25.95
C ASP A 45 -3.56 -23.59 27.01
N ARG A 46 -2.34 -24.13 27.07
CA ARG A 46 -1.36 -23.86 28.13
C ARG A 46 -0.23 -22.94 27.70
N VAL A 47 -0.55 -21.73 27.28
CA VAL A 47 0.33 -20.60 27.62
C VAL A 47 -0.32 -19.92 28.82
N PRO A 48 0.17 -20.12 30.05
CA PRO A 48 -0.38 -19.44 31.20
C PRO A 48 -0.19 -17.95 30.99
N SER A 49 -1.29 -17.22 30.80
CA SER A 49 -1.30 -15.76 30.70
C SER A 49 -0.74 -15.06 31.94
N THR A 50 -0.33 -15.82 32.96
CA THR A 50 0.25 -15.40 34.23
C THR A 50 1.75 -15.69 34.37
N GLU A 51 2.40 -16.32 33.38
CA GLU A 51 3.85 -16.58 33.45
C GLU A 51 4.63 -15.24 33.44
N PRO A 52 5.53 -14.98 34.41
CA PRO A 52 6.22 -13.69 34.53
C PRO A 52 7.01 -13.29 33.27
N LEU A 53 7.64 -14.25 32.58
CA LEU A 53 8.38 -13.99 31.35
C LEU A 53 7.45 -13.63 30.19
N PHE A 54 6.32 -14.34 30.06
CA PHE A 54 5.29 -14.01 29.08
C PHE A 54 4.73 -12.60 29.32
N LEU A 55 4.40 -12.27 30.58
CA LEU A 55 3.90 -10.94 30.94
C LEU A 55 4.92 -9.83 30.65
N LEU A 56 6.20 -10.04 30.98
CA LEU A 56 7.26 -9.08 30.67
C LEU A 56 7.40 -8.87 29.15
N TYR A 57 7.41 -9.97 28.40
CA TYR A 57 7.46 -9.92 26.93
C TYR A 57 6.24 -9.18 26.36
N PHE A 58 5.03 -9.54 26.80
CA PHE A 58 3.79 -8.96 26.33
C PHE A 58 3.72 -7.46 26.65
N CYS A 59 4.05 -7.06 27.87
CA CYS A 59 4.11 -5.65 28.28
C CYS A 59 5.11 -4.86 27.43
N ARG A 60 6.30 -5.43 27.17
CA ARG A 60 7.31 -4.77 26.33
C ARG A 60 6.85 -4.64 24.88
N PHE A 61 6.26 -5.70 24.33
CA PHE A 61 5.69 -5.69 22.98
C PHE A 61 4.57 -4.66 22.86
N ALA A 62 3.62 -4.65 23.81
CA ALA A 62 2.51 -3.71 23.85
C ALA A 62 3.00 -2.25 23.94
N TYR A 63 4.00 -1.98 24.77
CA TYR A 63 4.64 -0.67 24.85
C TYR A 63 5.22 -0.23 23.50
N LEU A 64 6.02 -1.08 22.84
CA LEU A 64 6.60 -0.75 21.53
C LEU A 64 5.53 -0.53 20.46
N TYR A 65 4.47 -1.33 20.49
CA TYR A 65 3.36 -1.19 19.55
C TYR A 65 2.58 0.12 19.77
N GLN A 66 2.39 0.55 21.01
CA GLN A 66 1.85 1.87 21.32
C GLN A 66 2.75 3.01 20.81
N GLN A 67 4.07 2.84 20.90
CA GLN A 67 5.02 3.80 20.34
C GLN A 67 4.93 3.85 18.81
N LEU A 68 4.81 2.70 18.14
CA LEU A 68 4.58 2.66 16.69
C LEU A 68 3.30 3.42 16.30
N ALA A 69 2.21 3.26 17.05
CA ALA A 69 0.96 3.99 16.78
C ALA A 69 1.17 5.52 16.80
N ARG A 70 1.94 6.01 17.77
CA ARG A 70 2.27 7.44 17.93
C ARG A 70 3.24 7.95 16.87
N LEU A 71 4.11 7.08 16.37
CA LEU A 71 5.20 7.38 15.43
C LEU A 71 4.81 7.12 13.97
N LYS A 72 3.52 7.08 13.65
CA LYS A 72 3.04 6.95 12.28
C LYS A 72 3.60 8.08 11.41
N PRO A 73 4.35 7.80 10.33
CA PRO A 73 4.80 8.85 9.41
C PRO A 73 3.60 9.54 8.74
N THR A 74 3.49 10.87 8.87
CA THR A 74 2.44 11.66 8.22
C THR A 74 2.85 12.05 6.81
N LEU A 75 2.14 11.53 5.80
CA LEU A 75 2.37 11.84 4.39
C LEU A 75 1.14 12.50 3.77
N ILE A 76 1.35 13.52 2.92
CA ILE A 76 0.24 14.23 2.26
C ILE A 76 -0.61 13.28 1.41
N GLN A 77 -0.01 12.22 0.87
CA GLN A 77 -0.69 11.20 0.09
C GLN A 77 -1.88 10.59 0.85
N GLU A 78 -1.80 10.44 2.18
CA GLU A 78 -2.92 9.95 2.99
C GLU A 78 -4.11 10.93 2.97
N SER A 79 -3.83 12.23 3.02
CA SER A 79 -4.87 13.27 3.05
C SER A 79 -5.58 13.49 1.72
N VAL A 80 -5.00 13.00 0.61
CA VAL A 80 -5.54 13.16 -0.74
C VAL A 80 -5.78 11.81 -1.44
N ALA A 81 -5.71 10.70 -0.70
CA ALA A 81 -5.82 9.35 -1.25
C ALA A 81 -7.14 9.08 -1.99
N TYR A 82 -8.21 9.77 -1.59
CA TYR A 82 -9.53 9.68 -2.20
C TYR A 82 -9.61 10.24 -3.63
N ASP A 83 -8.62 11.04 -4.04
CA ASP A 83 -8.58 11.69 -5.35
C ASP A 83 -7.20 11.44 -6.00
N PRO A 84 -7.12 10.46 -6.93
CA PRO A 84 -5.88 10.13 -7.61
C PRO A 84 -5.24 11.32 -8.34
N TRP A 85 -6.01 12.27 -8.86
CA TRP A 85 -5.46 13.45 -9.51
C TRP A 85 -4.80 14.39 -8.49
N LYS A 86 -5.46 14.67 -7.36
CA LYS A 86 -4.84 15.46 -6.27
C LYS A 86 -3.59 14.80 -5.73
N LEU A 87 -3.58 13.46 -5.60
CA LEU A 87 -2.37 12.72 -5.26
C LEU A 87 -1.25 12.95 -6.29
N LEU A 88 -1.56 12.87 -7.59
CA LEU A 88 -0.58 13.10 -8.66
C LEU A 88 -0.03 14.53 -8.67
N VAL A 89 -0.87 15.53 -8.41
CA VAL A 89 -0.44 16.92 -8.22
C VAL A 89 0.51 17.01 -7.03
N ALA A 90 0.16 16.43 -5.88
CA ALA A 90 0.99 16.47 -4.66
C ALA A 90 2.38 15.84 -4.89
N VAL A 91 2.45 14.62 -5.44
CA VAL A 91 3.73 13.94 -5.70
C VAL A 91 4.56 14.65 -6.77
N THR A 92 3.92 15.33 -7.73
CA THR A 92 4.62 16.17 -8.71
C THR A 92 5.33 17.35 -8.03
N LEU A 93 4.69 17.99 -7.05
CA LEU A 93 5.27 19.10 -6.29
C LEU A 93 6.36 18.66 -5.30
N LEU A 94 6.30 17.42 -4.82
CA LEU A 94 7.29 16.83 -3.89
C LEU A 94 8.58 16.38 -4.56
N ASN A 95 8.63 16.30 -5.90
CA ASN A 95 9.83 15.86 -6.62
C ASN A 95 11.03 16.78 -6.35
N LYS A 96 12.00 16.29 -5.57
CA LYS A 96 13.18 17.06 -5.11
C LYS A 96 12.81 18.32 -4.32
N THR A 97 11.67 18.32 -3.63
CA THR A 97 11.23 19.41 -2.74
C THR A 97 10.72 18.84 -1.44
N THR A 98 11.01 19.50 -0.31
CA THR A 98 10.53 19.06 0.99
C THR A 98 9.03 19.32 1.15
N GLY A 99 8.33 18.42 1.84
CA GLY A 99 6.90 18.62 2.15
C GLY A 99 6.62 19.93 2.88
N LYS A 100 7.53 20.39 3.75
CA LYS A 100 7.41 21.66 4.48
C LYS A 100 7.17 22.86 3.55
N VAL A 101 7.76 22.86 2.36
CA VAL A 101 7.61 23.95 1.38
C VAL A 101 6.54 23.61 0.34
N ALA A 102 6.47 22.34 -0.11
CA ALA A 102 5.53 21.93 -1.15
C ALA A 102 4.06 21.91 -0.69
N ILE A 103 3.78 21.49 0.55
CA ILE A 103 2.41 21.30 1.05
C ILE A 103 1.62 22.62 1.11
N PRO A 104 2.15 23.74 1.63
CA PRO A 104 1.42 25.02 1.58
C PRO A 104 1.19 25.53 0.15
N VAL A 105 2.10 25.25 -0.78
CA VAL A 105 1.92 25.62 -2.19
C VAL A 105 0.88 24.72 -2.86
N PHE A 106 0.83 23.44 -2.51
CA PHE A 106 -0.19 22.52 -2.99
C PHE A 106 -1.60 23.00 -2.68
N TRP A 107 -1.89 23.37 -1.42
CA TRP A 107 -3.22 23.84 -1.03
C TRP A 107 -3.60 25.14 -1.73
N ARG A 108 -2.69 26.13 -1.78
CA ARG A 108 -2.91 27.37 -2.54
C ARG A 108 -3.08 27.15 -4.04
N LEU A 109 -2.49 26.10 -4.60
CA LEU A 109 -2.69 25.72 -6.00
C LEU A 109 -4.10 25.18 -6.20
N LEU A 110 -4.59 24.30 -5.32
CA LEU A 110 -5.95 23.75 -5.41
C LEU A 110 -7.05 24.76 -5.13
N GLU A 111 -6.80 25.79 -4.31
CA GLU A 111 -7.72 26.93 -4.14
C GLU A 111 -8.00 27.65 -5.47
N LYS A 112 -7.01 27.66 -6.37
CA LYS A 112 -7.10 28.34 -7.66
C LYS A 112 -7.51 27.43 -8.81
N TRP A 113 -6.97 26.21 -8.84
CA TRP A 113 -7.23 25.21 -9.87
C TRP A 113 -7.63 23.90 -9.20
N GLU A 114 -8.88 23.82 -8.77
CA GLU A 114 -9.40 22.72 -7.96
C GLU A 114 -9.57 21.40 -8.74
N THR A 115 -9.76 21.48 -10.05
CA THR A 115 -10.10 20.31 -10.89
C THR A 115 -9.06 20.06 -11.98
N PRO A 116 -8.98 18.83 -12.52
CA PRO A 116 -8.11 18.53 -13.66
C PRO A 116 -8.34 19.47 -14.84
N LEU A 117 -9.62 19.77 -15.15
CA LEU A 117 -9.98 20.69 -16.23
C LEU A 117 -9.46 22.11 -15.95
N ALA A 118 -9.67 22.63 -14.74
CA ALA A 118 -9.20 23.96 -14.37
C ALA A 118 -7.67 24.07 -14.48
N LEU A 119 -6.92 23.10 -13.95
CA LEU A 119 -5.46 23.12 -14.01
C LEU A 119 -4.93 22.90 -15.44
N SER A 120 -5.66 22.16 -16.27
CA SER A 120 -5.29 21.95 -17.69
C SER A 120 -5.43 23.20 -18.54
N ASN A 121 -6.29 24.14 -18.14
CA ASN A 121 -6.52 25.42 -18.82
C ASN A 121 -5.75 26.58 -18.16
N ALA A 122 -4.93 26.30 -17.15
CA ALA A 122 -4.16 27.32 -16.46
C ALA A 122 -3.17 28.00 -17.41
N ASP A 123 -3.01 29.32 -17.28
CA ASP A 123 -1.93 30.02 -17.97
C ASP A 123 -0.57 29.52 -17.48
N LEU A 124 0.33 29.25 -18.42
CA LEU A 124 1.62 28.63 -18.13
C LEU A 124 2.54 29.58 -17.35
N GLU A 125 2.53 30.88 -17.64
CA GLU A 125 3.33 31.88 -16.92
C GLU A 125 2.83 32.03 -15.49
N GLU A 126 1.51 32.12 -15.33
CA GLU A 126 0.83 32.23 -14.04
C GLU A 126 1.12 31.02 -13.13
N LEU A 127 0.95 29.79 -13.64
CA LEU A 127 1.25 28.58 -12.89
C LEU A 127 2.74 28.50 -12.52
N ARG A 128 3.64 28.88 -13.43
CA ARG A 128 5.09 28.91 -13.15
C ARG A 128 5.41 29.88 -12.02
N ASN A 129 4.81 31.06 -12.02
CA ASN A 129 4.99 32.05 -10.96
C ASN A 129 4.44 31.53 -9.63
N HIS A 130 3.28 30.87 -9.65
CA HIS A 130 2.64 30.29 -8.45
C HIS A 130 3.52 29.25 -7.74
N ILE A 131 4.22 28.41 -8.49
CA ILE A 131 5.07 27.35 -7.95
C ILE A 131 6.57 27.69 -7.95
N ARG A 132 6.95 28.93 -8.26
CA ARG A 132 8.33 29.36 -8.50
C ARG A 132 9.27 29.00 -7.34
N ALA A 133 8.78 29.17 -6.11
CA ALA A 133 9.51 28.91 -4.87
C ALA A 133 9.94 27.45 -4.68
N LEU A 134 9.33 26.50 -5.41
CA LEU A 134 9.61 25.08 -5.24
C LEU A 134 10.82 24.59 -6.07
N GLY A 135 11.32 25.41 -7.00
CA GLY A 135 12.35 25.04 -7.96
C GLY A 135 11.82 24.12 -9.08
N THR A 136 12.56 24.01 -10.19
CA THR A 136 12.17 23.26 -11.41
C THR A 136 10.76 23.61 -11.93
N HIS A 137 10.27 24.81 -11.63
CA HIS A 137 8.91 25.28 -11.92
C HIS A 137 8.57 25.22 -13.41
N ASN A 138 9.56 25.43 -14.30
CA ASN A 138 9.38 25.30 -15.76
C ASN A 138 8.96 23.89 -16.18
N ILE A 139 9.56 22.86 -15.60
CA ILE A 139 9.24 21.46 -15.92
C ILE A 139 7.94 21.06 -15.21
N ARG A 140 7.77 21.47 -13.94
CA ARG A 140 6.59 21.09 -13.15
C ARG A 140 5.30 21.68 -13.70
N SER A 141 5.29 22.97 -14.06
CA SER A 141 4.11 23.64 -14.62
C SER A 141 3.60 22.95 -15.90
N LYS A 142 4.50 22.71 -16.87
CA LYS A 142 4.18 21.97 -18.10
C LYS A 142 3.61 20.58 -17.79
N ARG A 143 4.26 19.84 -16.89
CA ARG A 143 3.79 18.52 -16.46
C ARG A 143 2.42 18.56 -15.82
N LEU A 144 2.17 19.52 -14.92
CA LEU A 144 0.89 19.65 -14.24
C LEU A 144 -0.25 19.92 -15.23
N ILE A 145 -0.05 20.85 -16.18
CA ILE A 145 -1.02 21.15 -17.23
C ILE A 145 -1.27 19.91 -18.11
N GLU A 146 -0.20 19.29 -18.62
CA GLU A 146 -0.31 18.14 -19.52
C GLU A 146 -0.95 16.92 -18.85
N MET A 147 -0.49 16.57 -17.65
CA MET A 147 -1.05 15.49 -16.83
C MET A 147 -2.53 15.74 -16.54
N SER A 148 -2.91 16.96 -16.15
CA SER A 148 -4.31 17.29 -15.82
C SER A 148 -5.21 17.25 -17.06
N ARG A 149 -4.68 17.66 -18.22
CA ARG A 149 -5.36 17.53 -19.50
C ARG A 149 -5.65 16.06 -19.82
N VAL A 150 -4.62 15.20 -19.79
CA VAL A 150 -4.80 13.77 -20.08
C VAL A 150 -5.73 13.11 -19.05
N TYR A 151 -5.59 13.44 -17.77
CA TYR A 151 -6.47 12.93 -16.72
C TYR A 151 -7.93 13.31 -16.97
N HIS A 152 -8.20 14.54 -17.43
CA HIS A 152 -9.57 14.98 -17.72
C HIS A 152 -10.22 14.20 -18.87
N TYR A 153 -9.46 13.91 -19.93
CA TYR A 153 -9.99 13.24 -21.13
C TYR A 153 -9.95 11.70 -21.06
N ASP A 154 -8.98 11.12 -20.34
CA ASP A 154 -8.78 9.67 -20.17
C ASP A 154 -8.47 9.38 -18.70
N PRO A 155 -9.46 9.55 -17.79
CA PRO A 155 -9.25 9.33 -16.36
C PRO A 155 -8.93 7.86 -16.06
N PRO A 156 -8.16 7.57 -14.99
CA PRO A 156 -7.87 6.21 -14.56
C PRO A 156 -9.14 5.43 -14.25
N VAL A 157 -9.22 4.20 -14.76
CA VAL A 157 -10.26 3.22 -14.40
C VAL A 157 -9.57 2.03 -13.73
N GLU A 158 -10.04 1.65 -12.55
CA GLU A 158 -9.38 0.68 -11.67
C GLU A 158 -9.05 -0.66 -12.35
N TYR A 159 -9.98 -1.15 -13.18
CA TYR A 159 -9.85 -2.42 -13.89
C TYR A 159 -9.18 -2.30 -15.27
N ASP A 160 -8.82 -1.09 -15.71
CA ASP A 160 -8.14 -0.82 -16.98
C ASP A 160 -6.66 -0.50 -16.73
N LEU A 161 -5.84 -1.55 -16.61
CA LEU A 161 -4.42 -1.40 -16.34
C LEU A 161 -3.68 -0.97 -17.60
N ARG A 162 -3.01 0.19 -17.53
CA ARG A 162 -2.25 0.75 -18.64
C ARG A 162 -0.75 0.37 -18.55
N PRO A 163 -0.06 0.14 -19.68
CA PRO A 163 1.36 -0.20 -19.67
C PRO A 163 2.22 0.91 -19.05
N SER A 164 3.07 0.56 -18.09
CA SER A 164 3.99 1.51 -17.47
C SER A 164 5.20 1.79 -18.36
N ARG A 165 5.59 3.07 -18.44
CA ARG A 165 6.81 3.52 -19.12
C ARG A 165 8.10 3.28 -18.30
N PRO A 166 8.10 3.47 -16.96
CA PRO A 166 9.32 3.30 -16.18
C PRO A 166 9.83 1.85 -16.15
N VAL A 167 11.15 1.73 -16.12
CA VAL A 167 11.84 0.46 -15.91
C VAL A 167 12.34 0.40 -14.47
N VAL A 168 12.08 -0.71 -13.79
CA VAL A 168 12.57 -0.97 -12.44
C VAL A 168 13.98 -1.50 -12.55
N SER A 169 14.94 -0.78 -11.95
CA SER A 169 16.29 -1.32 -11.80
C SER A 169 16.24 -2.47 -10.80
N PRO A 170 16.80 -3.66 -11.11
CA PRO A 170 16.91 -4.72 -10.13
C PRO A 170 17.62 -4.14 -8.90
N THR A 171 16.99 -4.25 -7.73
CA THR A 171 17.63 -3.86 -6.46
C THR A 171 19.01 -4.50 -6.39
N LYS A 172 19.99 -3.81 -5.79
CA LYS A 172 21.35 -4.31 -5.58
C LYS A 172 21.30 -5.57 -4.69
N ARG A 173 20.92 -6.73 -5.23
CA ARG A 173 21.07 -8.03 -4.57
C ARG A 173 22.56 -8.17 -4.25
N SER A 174 22.86 -8.51 -3.00
CA SER A 174 24.22 -8.81 -2.55
C SER A 174 24.90 -9.73 -3.56
N ARG A 175 26.06 -9.30 -4.08
CA ARG A 175 26.90 -10.09 -4.97
C ARG A 175 27.49 -11.26 -4.18
N LYS A 176 26.79 -12.39 -4.15
CA LYS A 176 27.41 -13.68 -3.87
C LYS A 176 27.43 -14.49 -5.16
N GLY A 177 28.64 -14.61 -5.71
CA GLY A 177 29.14 -15.69 -6.58
C GLY A 177 28.31 -16.10 -7.80
N GLY A 178 28.92 -16.00 -8.99
CA GLY A 178 28.55 -16.81 -10.15
C GLY A 178 27.81 -16.07 -11.25
N THR A 179 28.42 -16.11 -12.44
CA THR A 179 27.89 -15.80 -13.79
C THR A 179 27.24 -14.43 -14.03
N ARG A 180 27.84 -13.67 -14.96
CA ARG A 180 27.31 -12.42 -15.54
C ARG A 180 26.07 -12.69 -16.39
N SER A 181 24.96 -13.10 -15.77
CA SER A 181 23.66 -12.98 -16.43
C SER A 181 23.31 -11.49 -16.47
N ARG A 182 23.24 -10.92 -17.67
CA ARG A 182 22.80 -9.55 -17.94
C ARG A 182 21.33 -9.47 -17.52
N ARG A 183 21.07 -9.22 -16.22
CA ARG A 183 19.71 -9.15 -15.67
C ARG A 183 18.94 -8.11 -16.45
N LEU A 184 17.94 -8.55 -17.22
CA LEU A 184 17.06 -7.64 -17.95
C LEU A 184 16.39 -6.71 -16.93
N ALA A 185 16.38 -5.43 -17.26
CA ALA A 185 15.68 -4.46 -16.47
C ALA A 185 14.16 -4.72 -16.63
N GLU A 186 13.48 -5.03 -15.54
CA GLU A 186 12.05 -5.38 -15.56
C GLU A 186 11.21 -4.11 -15.68
N LYS A 187 10.15 -4.15 -16.49
CA LYS A 187 9.21 -3.03 -16.59
C LYS A 187 8.42 -2.90 -15.29
N TYR A 188 8.08 -1.67 -14.92
CA TYR A 188 7.17 -1.45 -13.79
C TYR A 188 5.81 -2.11 -14.10
N PRO A 189 5.14 -2.75 -13.11
CA PRO A 189 3.84 -3.37 -13.33
C PRO A 189 2.77 -2.37 -13.82
N PRO A 190 1.94 -2.73 -14.82
CA PRO A 190 0.85 -1.87 -15.28
C PRO A 190 -0.04 -1.36 -14.16
N THR A 191 -0.47 -0.10 -14.25
CA THR A 191 -1.41 0.51 -13.29
C THR A 191 -2.45 1.35 -14.03
N ALA A 192 -3.58 1.63 -13.39
CA ALA A 192 -4.63 2.50 -13.94
C ALA A 192 -4.15 3.93 -14.27
N ILE A 193 -3.04 4.38 -13.66
CA ILE A 193 -2.47 5.73 -13.87
C ILE A 193 -1.22 5.74 -14.77
N SER A 194 -0.82 4.59 -15.30
CA SER A 194 0.47 4.44 -15.99
C SER A 194 0.57 5.17 -17.33
N HIS A 195 -0.56 5.45 -17.98
CA HIS A 195 -0.60 6.23 -19.22
C HIS A 195 -0.38 7.73 -19.00
N LEU A 196 -0.56 8.22 -17.77
CA LEU A 196 -0.54 9.65 -17.48
C LEU A 196 0.87 10.26 -17.62
N PRO A 197 1.00 11.42 -18.28
CA PRO A 197 2.26 12.15 -18.37
C PRO A 197 2.84 12.45 -16.99
N GLY A 198 4.13 12.16 -16.81
CA GLY A 198 4.82 12.42 -15.54
C GLY A 198 4.61 11.36 -14.44
N ALA A 199 3.82 10.31 -14.68
CA ALA A 199 3.66 9.17 -13.77
C ALA A 199 4.93 8.29 -13.74
N GLY A 200 5.96 8.75 -13.03
CA GLY A 200 7.16 7.98 -12.73
C GLY A 200 6.96 7.01 -11.56
N THR A 201 7.99 6.19 -11.25
CA THR A 201 7.91 5.17 -10.19
C THR A 201 7.39 5.70 -8.86
N TYR A 202 7.84 6.88 -8.42
CA TYR A 202 7.35 7.51 -7.19
C TYR A 202 5.84 7.77 -7.19
N ALA A 203 5.28 8.22 -8.32
CA ALA A 203 3.85 8.47 -8.47
C ALA A 203 3.06 7.15 -8.51
N LEU A 204 3.59 6.14 -9.23
CA LEU A 204 3.00 4.81 -9.31
C LEU A 204 2.98 4.11 -7.95
N ASP A 205 4.09 4.15 -7.21
CA ASP A 205 4.19 3.61 -5.85
C ASP A 205 3.21 4.33 -4.92
N SER A 206 3.14 5.67 -4.97
CA SER A 206 2.21 6.44 -4.15
C SER A 206 0.75 6.08 -4.44
N TYR A 207 0.36 5.96 -5.71
CA TYR A 207 -0.99 5.55 -6.08
C TYR A 207 -1.33 4.16 -5.53
N ARG A 208 -0.44 3.18 -5.73
CA ARG A 208 -0.65 1.79 -5.29
C ARG A 208 -0.73 1.66 -3.76
N ILE A 209 0.03 2.48 -3.03
CA ILE A 209 0.05 2.46 -1.56
C ILE A 209 -1.18 3.15 -0.95
N PHE A 210 -1.61 4.28 -1.52
CA PHE A 210 -2.59 5.16 -0.88
C PHE A 210 -3.98 5.11 -1.52
N CYS A 211 -4.09 5.31 -2.84
CA CYS A 211 -5.39 5.38 -3.50
C CYS A 211 -6.14 4.04 -3.42
N LEU A 212 -5.46 2.94 -3.75
CA LEU A 212 -6.10 1.61 -3.74
C LEU A 212 -6.49 1.17 -2.32
N SER A 213 -5.65 1.47 -1.31
CA SER A 213 -5.99 1.22 0.10
C SER A 213 -7.15 2.08 0.61
N HIS A 214 -7.38 3.26 0.00
CA HIS A 214 -8.50 4.12 0.35
C HIS A 214 -9.80 3.65 -0.32
N GLN A 215 -9.73 3.20 -1.58
CA GLN A 215 -10.86 2.67 -2.34
C GLN A 215 -11.35 1.34 -1.76
N ASP A 216 -10.41 0.42 -1.47
CA ASP A 216 -10.69 -0.86 -0.83
C ASP A 216 -9.71 -1.08 0.35
N PRO A 217 -10.17 -0.96 1.60
CA PRO A 217 -9.35 -1.23 2.79
C PRO A 217 -8.83 -2.67 2.88
N LEU A 218 -9.43 -3.63 2.17
CA LEU A 218 -8.97 -5.02 2.10
C LEU A 218 -7.93 -5.25 1.00
N CYS A 219 -7.70 -4.26 0.13
CA CYS A 219 -6.72 -4.35 -0.94
C CYS A 219 -5.30 -4.53 -0.38
N GLU A 220 -4.66 -5.64 -0.75
CA GLU A 220 -3.29 -5.96 -0.35
C GLU A 220 -2.24 -5.44 -1.34
N GLU A 221 -2.61 -4.64 -2.34
CA GLU A 221 -1.70 -4.19 -3.39
C GLU A 221 -0.45 -3.50 -2.84
N TRP A 222 -0.61 -2.70 -1.78
CA TRP A 222 0.47 -2.01 -1.07
C TRP A 222 1.56 -2.96 -0.53
N THR A 223 1.23 -4.23 -0.27
CA THR A 223 2.18 -5.24 0.24
C THR A 223 3.20 -5.67 -0.81
N THR A 224 2.90 -5.48 -2.10
CA THR A 224 3.77 -5.86 -3.21
C THR A 224 4.66 -4.70 -3.69
N VAL A 225 4.43 -3.49 -3.19
CA VAL A 225 5.15 -2.28 -3.62
C VAL A 225 6.55 -2.24 -3.01
N LEU A 226 7.56 -2.01 -3.84
CA LEU A 226 8.97 -1.87 -3.43
C LEU A 226 9.49 -0.47 -3.79
N PRO A 227 9.10 0.57 -3.03
CA PRO A 227 9.46 1.94 -3.36
C PRO A 227 10.94 2.22 -3.08
N THR A 228 11.52 3.12 -3.88
CA THR A 228 12.87 3.66 -3.60
C THR A 228 12.84 4.97 -2.82
N ASP A 229 11.67 5.62 -2.73
CA ASP A 229 11.52 6.86 -1.97
C ASP A 229 11.60 6.59 -0.47
N LYS A 230 12.44 7.37 0.22
CA LYS A 230 12.74 7.17 1.64
C LYS A 230 11.52 7.35 2.55
N GLU A 231 10.60 8.24 2.19
CA GLU A 231 9.41 8.53 2.99
C GLU A 231 8.39 7.41 2.82
N LEU A 232 8.20 6.93 1.57
CA LEU A 232 7.38 5.75 1.29
C LEU A 232 7.95 4.48 1.95
N VAL A 233 9.27 4.29 1.91
CA VAL A 233 9.93 3.16 2.58
C VAL A 233 9.66 3.19 4.08
N LEU A 234 9.83 4.35 4.72
CA LEU A 234 9.60 4.47 6.16
C LEU A 234 8.12 4.26 6.52
N PHE A 235 7.21 4.80 5.70
CA PHE A 235 5.78 4.56 5.86
C PHE A 235 5.42 3.08 5.73
N LEU A 236 5.96 2.36 4.73
CA LEU A 236 5.70 0.93 4.57
C LEU A 236 6.29 0.09 5.70
N LYS A 237 7.51 0.41 6.19
CA LYS A 237 8.06 -0.24 7.39
C LYS A 237 7.09 -0.13 8.57
N TRP A 238 6.57 1.08 8.81
CA TRP A 238 5.55 1.31 9.83
C TRP A 238 4.25 0.55 9.55
N LYS A 239 3.73 0.61 8.31
CA LYS A 239 2.45 -0.01 7.93
C LYS A 239 2.50 -1.53 8.10
N TRP A 240 3.60 -2.18 7.68
CA TRP A 240 3.84 -3.61 7.91
C TRP A 240 3.91 -3.96 9.41
N ALA A 241 4.69 -3.22 10.19
CA ALA A 241 4.87 -3.50 11.61
C ALA A 241 3.58 -3.28 12.41
N TYR A 242 2.88 -2.19 12.12
CA TYR A 242 1.66 -1.82 12.81
C TYR A 242 0.46 -2.66 12.34
N GLN A 243 0.11 -2.63 11.06
CA GLN A 243 -1.10 -3.30 10.57
C GLN A 243 -0.97 -4.82 10.48
N GLN A 244 0.21 -5.34 10.13
CA GLN A 244 0.40 -6.79 9.88
C GLN A 244 1.22 -7.50 10.97
N ARG A 245 1.73 -6.77 11.98
CA ARG A 245 2.65 -7.30 13.03
C ARG A 245 3.85 -8.03 12.42
N LYS A 246 4.36 -7.51 11.31
CA LYS A 246 5.46 -8.08 10.53
C LYS A 246 6.52 -7.04 10.23
N ILE A 247 7.78 -7.46 10.06
CA ILE A 247 8.88 -6.58 9.68
C ILE A 247 9.20 -6.82 8.22
N TRP A 248 9.16 -5.74 7.43
CA TRP A 248 9.41 -5.78 5.99
C TRP A 248 10.78 -5.19 5.65
N SER A 249 11.51 -5.89 4.77
CA SER A 249 12.78 -5.44 4.23
C SER A 249 12.59 -4.66 2.93
N PRO A 250 12.94 -3.35 2.87
CA PRO A 250 12.79 -2.55 1.65
C PRO A 250 13.72 -2.97 0.50
N ILE A 251 14.77 -3.74 0.80
CA ILE A 251 15.77 -4.15 -0.20
C ILE A 251 15.34 -5.45 -0.89
N SER A 252 14.82 -6.41 -0.11
CA SER A 252 14.47 -7.75 -0.61
C SER A 252 12.97 -7.99 -0.78
N GLY A 253 12.12 -7.17 -0.15
CA GLY A 253 10.69 -7.44 -0.04
C GLY A 253 10.33 -8.54 0.96
N ASN A 254 11.32 -9.16 1.61
CA ASN A 254 11.07 -10.23 2.58
C ASN A 254 10.34 -9.70 3.80
N VAL A 255 9.45 -10.54 4.33
CA VAL A 255 8.61 -10.22 5.48
C VAL A 255 8.81 -11.28 6.57
N THR A 256 9.11 -10.86 7.79
CA THR A 256 9.28 -11.74 8.96
C THR A 256 8.29 -11.37 10.05
N LYS A 257 8.08 -12.25 11.05
CA LYS A 257 7.30 -11.89 12.25
C LYS A 257 7.99 -10.76 13.00
N ALA A 258 7.20 -9.85 13.57
CA ALA A 258 7.75 -8.80 14.44
C ALA A 258 8.13 -9.39 15.80
N ASP A 259 9.38 -9.19 16.19
CA ASP A 259 9.90 -9.47 17.53
C ASP A 259 10.30 -8.16 18.23
N ILE A 260 10.56 -8.22 19.54
CA ILE A 260 10.92 -7.04 20.34
C ILE A 260 12.16 -6.32 19.78
N PRO A 261 13.30 -7.00 19.47
CA PRO A 261 14.49 -6.32 18.97
C PRO A 261 14.27 -5.59 17.64
N LEU A 262 13.53 -6.17 16.69
CA LEU A 262 13.24 -5.52 15.41
C LEU A 262 12.27 -4.34 15.60
N LEU A 263 11.29 -4.47 16.49
CA LEU A 263 10.38 -3.37 16.83
C LEU A 263 11.13 -2.20 17.49
N GLU A 264 12.07 -2.47 18.40
CA GLU A 264 12.91 -1.45 19.02
C GLU A 264 13.74 -0.69 17.98
N CYS A 265 14.34 -1.41 17.02
CA CYS A 265 15.06 -0.80 15.92
C CYS A 265 14.17 0.13 15.08
N LEU A 266 12.96 -0.32 14.76
CA LEU A 266 12.01 0.47 13.98
C LEU A 266 11.50 1.69 14.76
N VAL A 267 11.16 1.53 16.04
CA VAL A 267 10.73 2.64 16.92
C VAL A 267 11.82 3.69 17.00
N ARG A 268 13.09 3.29 17.13
CA ARG A 268 14.24 4.21 17.13
C ARG A 268 14.36 4.95 15.79
N GLU A 269 14.32 4.23 14.66
CA GLU A 269 14.39 4.82 13.32
C GLU A 269 13.27 5.86 13.10
N LEU A 270 12.03 5.52 13.46
CA LEU A 270 10.88 6.43 13.37
C LEU A 270 11.01 7.62 14.32
N SER A 271 11.51 7.42 15.53
CA SER A 271 11.73 8.50 16.50
C SER A 271 12.75 9.51 15.98
N GLU A 272 13.89 9.04 15.47
CA GLU A 272 14.91 9.89 14.86
C GLU A 272 14.37 10.68 13.66
N TYR A 273 13.51 10.05 12.86
CA TYR A 273 12.84 10.72 11.75
C TYR A 273 11.95 11.88 12.22
N HIS A 274 11.15 11.69 13.26
CA HIS A 274 10.31 12.75 13.83
C HIS A 274 11.16 13.89 14.40
N THR A 275 12.23 13.56 15.14
CA THR A 275 13.16 14.56 15.69
C THR A 275 13.79 15.42 14.59
N ARG A 276 14.21 14.83 13.45
CA ARG A 276 14.75 15.60 12.31
C ARG A 276 13.73 16.56 11.69
N ARG A 277 12.44 16.20 11.70
CA ARG A 277 11.38 17.07 11.16
C ARG A 277 11.00 18.20 12.10
N THR A 278 11.15 18.01 13.42
CA THR A 278 10.91 19.07 14.42
C THR A 278 12.11 19.99 14.62
N SER A 279 13.35 19.46 14.55
CA SER A 279 14.58 20.25 14.78
C SER A 279 14.96 21.20 13.64
N THR A 280 14.38 21.04 12.45
CA THR A 280 14.54 21.99 11.32
C THR A 280 13.67 23.25 11.47
N CYS A 281 13.31 23.59 12.71
CA CYS A 281 12.75 24.87 13.11
C CYS A 281 13.88 25.82 13.52
N PRO A 282 14.29 26.81 12.69
CA PRO A 282 14.81 28.03 13.26
C PRO A 282 13.65 28.70 14.00
N SER A 283 13.79 28.87 15.30
CA SER A 283 13.05 29.87 16.07
C SER A 283 13.13 31.19 15.32
N LYS A 284 11.98 31.62 14.77
CA LYS A 284 11.79 33.00 14.35
C LYS A 284 11.27 33.80 15.52
#